data_AF-A0AAJ1U8X4-F1
#
_entry.id   AF-A0AAJ1U8X4-F1
#
_cell.length_a   1.000
_cell.length_b   1.000
_cell.length_c   1.000
_cell.angle_alpha   90.00
_cell.angle_beta   90.00
_cell.angle_gamma   90.00
#
_symmetry.space_group_name_H-M   'P 1'
#
loop_
_entity.id
_entity.type
_entity.pdbx_description
1 polymer ?
#
loop_
_entity_poly.entity_id
_entity_poly.type
_entity_poly.pdbx_seq_one_letter_code
_entity_poly.pdbx_strand_id
1 'polypeptide(L)' 'MFVHRCSSCEKRQLIFDTQFSAVRAVEGGWVATFTCWCGATQEHASEGARLAGLTLAA' A
#
# COMPACT_ATOMS: atom_id res chain seq x y z
N MET A 1 -2.80 -9.26 6.36
CA MET A 1 -1.50 -9.66 5.75
C MET A 1 -1.58 -9.65 4.22
N PHE A 2 -0.52 -9.22 3.52
CA PHE A 2 -0.47 -9.19 2.05
C PHE A 2 0.98 -9.27 1.51
N VAL A 3 1.18 -9.63 0.25
CA VAL A 3 2.51 -9.65 -0.40
C VAL A 3 2.74 -8.33 -1.13
N HIS A 4 3.91 -7.72 -0.90
CA HIS A 4 4.30 -6.44 -1.52
C HIS A 4 5.71 -6.53 -2.11
N ARG A 5 5.94 -5.88 -3.26
CA ARG A 5 7.29 -5.62 -3.78
C ARG A 5 7.69 -4.21 -3.35
N CYS A 6 8.70 -4.12 -2.49
CA CYS A 6 9.18 -2.83 -1.99
C CYS A 6 9.85 -2.02 -3.11
N SER A 7 9.50 -0.74 -3.25
CA SER A 7 10.17 0.15 -4.21
C SER A 7 11.60 0.53 -3.81
N SER A 8 11.98 0.35 -2.54
CA SER A 8 13.31 0.71 -2.03
C SER A 8 14.32 -0.43 -2.11
N CYS A 9 13.95 -1.65 -1.71
CA CYS A 9 14.88 -2.80 -1.70
C CYS A 9 14.56 -3.85 -2.76
N GLU A 10 13.51 -3.64 -3.55
CA GLU A 10 13.04 -4.50 -4.64
C GLU A 10 12.63 -5.94 -4.27
N LYS A 11 12.71 -6.30 -2.98
CA LYS A 11 12.28 -7.60 -2.49
C LYS A 11 10.76 -7.72 -2.48
N ARG A 12 10.27 -8.90 -2.85
CA ARG A 12 8.85 -9.29 -2.75
C ARG A 12 8.67 -10.13 -1.49
N GLN A 13 7.95 -9.60 -0.52
CA GLN A 13 7.82 -10.21 0.81
C GLN A 13 6.40 -10.07 1.35
N LEU A 14 6.06 -10.92 2.32
CA LEU A 14 4.82 -10.80 3.09
C LEU A 14 4.95 -9.64 4.09
N ILE A 15 3.91 -8.81 4.16
CA ILE A 15 3.75 -7.70 5.09
C ILE A 15 2.68 -8.09 6.10
N PHE A 16 3.05 -8.01 7.38
CA PHE A 16 2.20 -8.34 8.51
C PHE A 16 1.43 -7.13 9.04
N ASP A 17 0.35 -7.41 9.77
CA ASP A 17 -0.56 -6.40 10.30
C ASP A 17 0.13 -5.46 11.31
N THR A 18 1.18 -5.94 11.97
CA THR A 18 2.03 -5.16 12.88
C THR A 18 2.97 -4.17 12.19
N GLN A 19 3.15 -4.27 10.86
CA GLN A 19 4.00 -3.36 10.09
C GLN A 19 3.25 -2.11 9.61
N PHE A 20 1.92 -2.06 9.76
CA PHE A 20 1.11 -0.92 9.35
C PHE A 20 1.19 0.21 10.38
N SER A 21 1.36 1.43 9.89
CA SER A 21 1.32 2.64 10.71
C SER A 21 0.03 3.42 10.51
N ALA A 22 -0.63 3.28 9.36
CA ALA A 22 -1.92 3.91 9.08
C ALA A 22 -2.70 3.15 8.00
N VAL A 23 -4.02 3.27 8.07
CA VAL A 23 -4.94 2.92 6.97
C VAL A 23 -5.95 4.06 6.86
N ARG A 24 -6.09 4.64 5.67
CA ARG A 24 -7.07 5.69 5.39
C ARG A 24 -8.07 5.21 4.34
N ALA A 25 -9.34 5.52 4.56
CA ALA A 25 -10.37 5.36 3.53
C ALA A 25 -10.18 6.43 2.46
N VAL A 26 -10.38 6.06 1.20
CA VAL A 26 -10.39 6.95 0.04
C VAL A 26 -11.56 6.56 -0.86
N GLU A 27 -11.85 7.38 -1.87
CA GLU A 27 -12.84 7.01 -2.88
C GLU A 27 -12.48 5.66 -3.53
N GLY A 28 -13.47 4.78 -3.66
CA GLY A 28 -13.30 3.45 -4.22
C GLY A 28 -12.54 2.44 -3.34
N GLY A 29 -11.98 2.82 -2.17
CA GLY A 29 -11.27 1.87 -1.34
C GLY A 29 -10.45 2.44 -0.19
N TRP A 30 -9.21 1.99 -0.06
CA TRP A 30 -8.32 2.37 1.03
C TRP A 30 -6.87 2.49 0.56
N VAL A 31 -6.09 3.29 1.28
CA VAL A 31 -4.62 3.34 1.17
C VAL A 31 -4.03 3.02 2.53
N ALA A 32 -3.11 2.06 2.55
CA ALA A 32 -2.40 1.67 3.75
C ALA A 32 -0.95 2.14 3.69
N THR A 33 -0.46 2.66 4.81
CA THR A 33 0.92 3.05 5.03
C THR A 33 1.56 2.05 5.98
N PHE A 34 2.74 1.54 5.63
CA PHE A 34 3.42 0.51 6.38
C PHE A 34 4.94 0.61 6.22
N THR A 35 5.67 -0.02 7.14
CA THR A 35 7.13 -0.11 7.12
C THR A 35 7.55 -1.45 6.54
N CYS A 36 8.30 -1.43 5.43
CA CYS A 36 8.89 -2.63 4.84
C CYS A 36 9.96 -3.23 5.76
N TRP A 37 10.31 -4.50 5.54
CA TRP A 37 11.38 -5.20 6.26
C TRP A 37 12.75 -4.50 6.18
N CYS A 38 13.02 -3.72 5.12
CA CYS A 38 14.23 -2.91 5.02
C CYS A 38 14.15 -1.58 5.79
N GLY A 39 13.05 -1.28 6.47
CA GLY A 39 12.82 -0.03 7.19
C GLY A 39 12.19 1.09 6.35
N ALA A 40 12.08 0.92 5.03
CA ALA A 40 11.47 1.93 4.16
C ALA A 40 9.95 2.01 4.34
N THR A 41 9.41 3.23 4.45
CA THR A 41 7.97 3.47 4.39
C THR A 41 7.44 3.20 2.97
N GLN A 42 6.27 2.58 2.89
CA GLN A 42 5.59 2.22 1.65
C GLN A 42 4.11 2.56 1.77
N GLU A 43 3.47 2.76 0.62
CA GLU A 43 2.01 2.82 0.51
C GLU A 43 1.49 1.72 -0.42
N HIS A 44 0.31 1.19 -0.09
CA HIS A 44 -0.44 0.29 -0.94
C HIS A 44 -1.89 0.73 -1.01
N ALA A 45 -2.37 1.05 -2.21
CA ALA A 45 -3.78 1.30 -2.47
C ALA A 45 -4.49 -0.02 -2.79
N SER A 46 -5.73 -0.19 -2.35
CA SER A 46 -6.58 -1.26 -2.84
C SER A 46 -6.92 -1.07 -4.33
N GLU A 47 -7.41 -2.12 -4.99
CA GLU A 47 -7.76 -2.04 -6.41
C GLU A 47 -8.79 -0.95 -6.69
N GLY A 48 -9.88 -0.90 -5.92
CA GLY A 48 -10.91 0.11 -6.12
C GLY A 48 -10.40 1.54 -5.90
N ALA A 49 -9.46 1.74 -4.97
CA ALA A 49 -8.80 3.04 -4.77
C ALA A 49 -7.92 3.42 -5.97
N ARG A 50 -7.23 2.47 -6.58
CA ARG A 50 -6.45 2.71 -7.81
C ARG A 50 -7.34 3.08 -8.99
N LEU A 51 -8.44 2.36 -9.19
CA LEU A 51 -9.39 2.62 -10.27
C LEU A 51 -10.06 3.98 -10.13
N ALA A 52 -10.48 4.35 -8.91
CA ALA A 52 -11.05 5.68 -8.65
C ALA A 52 -10.06 6.80 -8.98
N GLY A 53 -8.77 6.63 -8.64
CA GLY A 53 -7.71 7.58 -9.00
C GLY A 53 -7.47 7.72 -10.51
N LEU A 54 -7.70 6.66 -11.30
CA LEU A 54 -7.63 6.72 -12.77
C LEU A 54 -8.83 7.47 -13.37
N THR A 55 -10.03 7.31 -12.80
CA THR A 55 -11.25 8.01 -13.25
C THR A 55 -11.18 9.52 -13.02
N LEU A 56 -10.52 9.97 -11.95
CA LEU A 56 -10.34 11.40 -11.66
C LEU A 56 -9.24 12.08 -12.50
N ALA A 57 -8.37 11.30 -13.14
CA ALA A 57 -7.29 11.80 -13.98
C ALA A 57 -7.64 11.85 -15.49
N ALA A 58 -8.83 11.38 -15.86
CA ALA A 58 -9.36 11.36 -17.24
C ALA A 58 -10.41 12.47 -17.43
#